data_AF-A0A075KF46-F1
#
_entry.id   AF-A0A075KF46-F1
#
_cell.length_a   1.000
_cell.length_b   1.000
_cell.length_c   1.000
_cell.angle_alpha   90.00
_cell.angle_beta   90.00
_cell.angle_gamma   90.00
#
_symmetry.space_group_name_H-M   'P 1'
#
loop_
_entity.id
_entity.type
_entity.pdbx_description
1 polymer ?
#
loop_
_entity_poly.entity_id
_entity_poly.type
_entity_poly.pdbx_seq_one_letter_code
_entity_poly.pdbx_strand_id
1 'polypeptide(L)'
;MNVIKLLEEWYISNCEGDWEHDWNVKIQSVDMLGWLISINLVDTRVDGKEFPVYKVERSVDDWVHCKVENSIFNGSGGAGNLEEILIVFITWLVKVDKNFRKKK
;
A
#
# COMPACT_ATOMS: atom_id res chain seq x y z
N MET A 1 1.86 -11.40 12.08
CA MET A 1 2.52 -10.37 11.25
C MET A 1 1.81 -9.06 11.58
N ASN A 2 2.47 -8.05 12.13
CA ASN A 2 1.80 -6.77 12.37
C ASN A 2 1.98 -5.92 11.11
N VAL A 3 0.91 -5.74 10.32
CA VAL A 3 1.00 -5.05 9.02
C VAL A 3 1.32 -3.57 9.18
N ILE A 4 0.80 -2.93 10.24
CA ILE A 4 1.05 -1.52 10.53
C ILE A 4 2.54 -1.31 10.80
N LYS A 5 3.15 -2.17 11.61
CA LYS A 5 4.59 -2.11 11.87
C LYS A 5 5.43 -2.26 10.61
N LEU A 6 5.02 -3.12 9.68
CA LEU A 6 5.73 -3.29 8.40
C LEU A 6 5.56 -2.07 7.49
N LEU A 7 4.39 -1.42 7.52
CA LEU A 7 4.17 -0.17 6.83
C LEU A 7 5.03 0.96 7.43
N GLU A 8 5.12 1.05 8.75
CA GLU A 8 6.01 1.99 9.46
C GLU A 8 7.49 1.78 9.08
N GLU A 9 7.96 0.52 9.09
CA GLU A 9 9.33 0.17 8.68
C GLU A 9 9.59 0.54 7.22
N TRP A 10 8.65 0.28 6.32
CA TRP A 10 8.73 0.70 4.93
C TRP A 10 8.78 2.22 4.79
N TYR A 11 7.87 2.92 5.48
CA TYR A 11 7.79 4.38 5.45
C TYR A 11 9.13 5.01 5.88
N ILE A 12 9.65 4.59 7.04
CA ILE A 12 10.94 5.07 7.56
C ILE A 12 12.08 4.79 6.56
N SER A 13 12.04 3.66 5.86
CA SER A 13 13.08 3.31 4.88
C SER A 13 13.09 4.19 3.62
N ASN A 14 12.01 4.92 3.34
CA ASN A 14 11.93 5.89 2.24
C ASN A 14 12.09 7.34 2.69
N CYS A 15 12.14 7.61 4.00
CA CYS A 15 12.47 8.94 4.54
C CYS A 15 13.98 9.21 4.44
N GLU A 16 14.47 9.34 3.20
CA GLU A 16 15.83 9.77 2.88
C GLU A 16 15.76 10.96 1.91
N GLY A 17 15.56 12.19 2.43
CA GLY A 17 15.70 13.43 1.64
C GLY A 17 14.40 14.22 1.51
N ASP A 18 13.85 14.29 0.31
CA ASP A 18 12.65 15.12 0.05
C ASP A 18 11.33 14.35 0.14
N TRP A 19 11.38 13.01 0.16
CA TRP A 19 10.19 12.17 0.13
C TRP A 19 9.34 12.30 1.41
N GLU A 20 9.94 12.54 2.57
CA GLU A 20 9.22 12.76 3.84
C GLU A 20 8.42 14.07 3.89
N HIS A 21 8.69 15.00 2.98
CA HIS A 21 8.05 16.32 2.96
C HIS A 21 6.69 16.32 2.25
N ASP A 22 6.36 15.23 1.54
CA ASP A 22 5.09 15.05 0.86
C ASP A 22 4.15 14.11 1.64
N TRP A 23 2.83 14.34 1.53
CA TRP A 23 1.80 13.46 2.10
C TRP A 23 1.68 12.14 1.31
N ASN A 24 2.73 11.32 1.36
CA ASN A 24 2.93 10.16 0.48
C ASN A 24 2.15 8.91 0.88
N VAL A 25 1.59 8.85 2.09
CA VAL A 25 0.69 7.78 2.53
C VAL A 25 -0.61 8.40 3.01
N LYS A 26 -1.72 8.05 2.36
CA LYS A 26 -3.07 8.53 2.69
C LYS A 26 -4.01 7.36 2.90
N ILE A 27 -4.68 7.32 4.05
CA ILE A 27 -5.77 6.40 4.36
C ILE A 27 -6.99 7.25 4.65
N GLN A 28 -8.06 7.05 3.89
CA GLN A 28 -9.30 7.83 4.04
C GLN A 28 -10.51 6.89 4.00
N SER A 29 -11.53 7.23 4.78
CA SER A 29 -12.85 6.63 4.63
C SER A 29 -13.52 7.16 3.36
N VAL A 30 -14.31 6.33 2.71
CA VAL A 30 -15.16 6.76 1.58
C VAL A 30 -16.64 6.57 1.90
N ASP A 31 -17.48 7.40 1.26
CA ASP A 31 -18.92 7.19 1.27
C ASP A 31 -19.21 5.78 0.72
N MET A 32 -20.11 5.04 1.37
CA MET A 32 -20.34 3.57 1.23
C MET A 32 -19.52 2.67 2.17
N LEU A 33 -19.13 3.17 3.35
CA LEU A 33 -18.54 2.36 4.44
C LEU A 33 -17.30 1.60 3.97
N GLY A 34 -16.34 2.31 3.38
CA GLY A 34 -15.12 1.71 2.84
C GLY A 34 -13.86 2.50 3.14
N TRP A 35 -12.74 1.95 2.68
CA TRP A 35 -11.43 2.55 2.75
C TRP A 35 -10.91 2.85 1.35
N LEU A 36 -10.17 3.94 1.24
CA LEU A 36 -9.30 4.26 0.13
C LEU A 36 -7.90 4.54 0.68
N ILE A 37 -6.92 3.84 0.14
CA ILE A 37 -5.50 3.97 0.46
C ILE A 37 -4.78 4.42 -0.80
N SER A 38 -4.01 5.48 -0.69
CA SER A 38 -3.11 5.95 -1.74
C SER A 38 -1.70 6.06 -1.17
N ILE A 39 -0.76 5.37 -1.80
CA ILE A 39 0.67 5.40 -1.43
C ILE A 39 1.46 5.83 -2.65
N ASN A 40 2.15 6.97 -2.53
CA ASN A 40 3.06 7.46 -3.55
C ASN A 40 4.35 6.62 -3.56
N LEU A 41 4.71 6.14 -4.75
CA LEU A 41 5.87 5.29 -4.97
C LEU A 41 6.98 6.03 -5.71
N VAL A 42 6.76 7.27 -6.15
CA VAL A 42 7.78 8.11 -6.79
C VAL A 42 9.00 8.20 -5.88
N ASP A 43 10.18 8.07 -6.48
CA ASP A 43 11.50 8.08 -5.82
C ASP A 43 11.69 6.99 -4.74
N THR A 44 10.79 6.01 -4.67
CA THR A 44 10.99 4.80 -3.85
C THR A 44 11.63 3.69 -4.67
N ARG A 45 12.20 2.68 -3.99
CA ARG A 45 12.81 1.51 -4.67
C ARG A 45 11.84 0.67 -5.51
N VAL A 46 10.55 0.87 -5.29
CA VAL A 46 9.48 0.13 -5.96
C VAL A 46 8.77 0.95 -7.04
N ASP A 47 9.27 2.16 -7.33
CA ASP A 47 8.80 2.94 -8.48
C ASP A 47 9.02 2.16 -9.79
N GLY A 48 8.04 2.26 -10.70
CA GLY A 48 8.02 1.56 -11.98
C GLY A 48 7.99 0.02 -11.89
N LYS A 49 7.84 -0.58 -10.69
CA LYS A 49 7.70 -2.04 -10.55
C LYS A 49 6.29 -2.47 -10.93
N GLU A 50 6.20 -3.56 -11.67
CA GLU A 50 4.91 -4.14 -12.02
C GLU A 50 4.16 -4.60 -10.76
N PHE A 51 2.89 -4.19 -10.69
CA PHE A 51 1.94 -4.65 -9.70
C PHE A 51 0.84 -5.44 -10.41
N PRO A 52 0.65 -6.74 -10.11
CA PRO A 52 -0.46 -7.48 -10.65
C PRO A 52 -1.75 -6.96 -10.03
N VAL A 53 -2.68 -6.49 -10.86
CA VAL A 53 -4.00 -6.01 -10.38
C VAL A 53 -4.60 -7.07 -9.46
N TYR A 54 -5.00 -6.63 -8.26
CA TYR A 54 -5.60 -7.48 -7.26
C TYR A 54 -7.07 -7.10 -7.12
N LYS A 55 -7.97 -8.04 -7.39
CA LYS A 55 -9.40 -7.81 -7.35
C LYS A 55 -10.11 -8.98 -6.68
N VAL A 56 -10.78 -8.73 -5.57
CA VAL A 56 -11.61 -9.70 -4.86
C VAL A 56 -12.93 -9.07 -4.46
N GLU A 57 -14.04 -9.71 -4.82
CA GLU A 57 -15.41 -9.29 -4.49
C GLU A 57 -16.11 -10.47 -3.80
N ARG A 58 -16.33 -10.39 -2.48
CA ARG A 58 -16.97 -11.45 -1.69
C ARG A 58 -18.42 -11.11 -1.37
N SER A 59 -18.68 -9.84 -1.05
CA SER A 59 -20.01 -9.29 -0.83
C SER A 59 -20.02 -7.77 -1.08
N VAL A 60 -21.16 -7.11 -0.85
CA VAL A 60 -21.29 -5.65 -0.98
C VAL A 60 -20.38 -4.90 0.00
N ASP A 61 -20.16 -5.46 1.20
CA ASP A 61 -19.38 -4.83 2.26
C ASP A 61 -18.01 -5.50 2.48
N ASP A 62 -17.70 -6.54 1.71
CA ASP A 62 -16.43 -7.29 1.78
C ASP A 62 -15.84 -7.46 0.36
N TRP A 63 -14.94 -6.56 0.01
CA TRP A 63 -14.28 -6.50 -1.28
C TRP A 63 -12.95 -5.78 -1.14
N VAL A 64 -11.98 -6.10 -2.01
CA VAL A 64 -10.65 -5.51 -2.04
C VAL A 64 -10.17 -5.36 -3.47
N HIS A 65 -9.91 -4.13 -3.89
CA HIS A 65 -9.34 -3.78 -5.18
C HIS A 65 -8.04 -3.01 -4.96
N CYS A 66 -6.93 -3.53 -5.48
CA CYS A 66 -5.64 -2.84 -5.48
C CYS A 66 -5.04 -2.77 -6.88
N LYS A 67 -4.43 -1.64 -7.21
CA LYS A 67 -3.70 -1.41 -8.45
C LYS A 67 -2.55 -0.42 -8.23
N VAL A 68 -1.58 -0.40 -9.12
CA VAL A 68 -0.61 0.71 -9.23
C VAL A 68 -0.86 1.42 -10.56
N GLU A 69 -1.00 2.74 -10.49
CA GLU A 69 -1.20 3.60 -11.66
C GLU A 69 -0.50 4.94 -11.40
N ASN A 70 0.25 5.44 -12.39
CA ASN A 70 1.02 6.69 -12.28
C ASN A 70 1.91 6.76 -11.02
N SER A 71 2.64 5.67 -10.73
CA SER A 71 3.51 5.55 -9.54
C SER A 71 2.78 5.74 -8.21
N ILE A 72 1.47 5.48 -8.17
CA ILE A 72 0.67 5.48 -6.94
C ILE A 72 0.02 4.10 -6.78
N PHE A 73 0.30 3.45 -5.65
CA PHE A 73 -0.49 2.31 -5.21
C PHE A 73 -1.83 2.81 -4.69
N ASN A 74 -2.91 2.31 -5.29
CA ASN A 74 -4.28 2.60 -4.90
C ASN A 74 -4.94 1.31 -4.44
N GLY A 75 -5.37 1.29 -3.17
CA GLY A 75 -6.10 0.19 -2.57
C GLY A 75 -7.47 0.67 -2.09
N SER A 76 -8.51 -0.12 -2.31
CA SER A 76 -9.86 0.20 -1.86
C SER A 76 -10.58 -1.06 -1.43
N GLY A 77 -11.50 -0.93 -0.49
CA GLY A 77 -12.25 -2.06 0.03
C GLY A 77 -13.31 -1.68 1.04
N GLY A 78 -14.08 -2.66 1.50
CA GLY A 78 -15.10 -2.48 2.53
C GLY A 78 -14.52 -2.10 3.90
N ALA A 79 -15.36 -1.65 4.83
CA ALA A 79 -14.96 -1.14 6.14
C ALA A 79 -14.09 -2.12 6.96
N GLY A 80 -14.27 -3.43 6.76
CA GLY A 80 -13.49 -4.48 7.42
C GLY A 80 -12.17 -4.85 6.73
N ASN A 81 -11.88 -4.32 5.53
CA ASN A 81 -10.78 -4.79 4.69
C ASN A 81 -9.51 -3.92 4.74
N LEU A 82 -9.42 -2.93 5.64
CA LEU A 82 -8.23 -2.05 5.73
C LEU A 82 -6.93 -2.85 5.88
N GLU A 83 -6.91 -3.80 6.82
CA GLU A 83 -5.75 -4.65 7.06
C GLU A 83 -5.40 -5.48 5.83
N GLU A 84 -6.41 -6.01 5.12
CA GLU A 84 -6.22 -6.82 3.92
C GLU A 84 -5.57 -6.01 2.78
N ILE A 85 -6.02 -4.79 2.54
CA ILE A 85 -5.42 -3.88 1.55
C ILE A 85 -3.94 -3.65 1.88
N LEU A 86 -3.61 -3.39 3.15
CA LEU A 86 -2.23 -3.20 3.58
C LEU A 86 -1.40 -4.48 3.43
N ILE A 87 -1.97 -5.65 3.71
CA ILE A 87 -1.30 -6.94 3.51
C ILE A 87 -0.98 -7.15 2.03
N VAL A 88 -1.88 -6.80 1.11
CA VAL A 88 -1.64 -6.86 -0.34
C VAL A 88 -0.44 -6.00 -0.71
N PHE A 89 -0.38 -4.76 -0.22
CA PHE A 89 0.75 -3.85 -0.45
C PHE A 89 2.07 -4.43 0.07
N ILE A 90 2.12 -4.83 1.35
CA ILE A 90 3.34 -5.40 1.97
C ILE A 90 3.77 -6.69 1.27
N THR A 91 2.83 -7.54 0.88
CA THR A 91 3.13 -8.79 0.17
C THR A 91 3.77 -8.51 -1.19
N TRP A 92 3.31 -7.47 -1.89
CA TRP A 92 3.93 -7.01 -3.11
C TRP A 92 5.33 -6.46 -2.86
N LEU A 93 5.52 -5.57 -1.87
CA LEU A 93 6.83 -5.03 -1.50
C LEU A 93 7.86 -6.14 -1.26
N VAL A 94 7.51 -7.17 -0.47
CA VAL A 94 8.40 -8.30 -0.18
C VAL A 94 8.81 -9.06 -1.44
N LYS A 95 7.96 -9.10 -2.47
CA LYS A 95 8.26 -9.76 -3.75
C LYS A 95 9.18 -8.92 -4.63
N VAL A 96 8.97 -7.60 -4.69
CA VAL A 96 9.67 -6.73 -5.65
C VAL A 96 10.91 -6.05 -5.07
N ASP A 97 10.94 -5.77 -3.76
CA ASP A 97 12.09 -5.23 -3.04
C ASP A 97 12.76 -6.31 -2.18
N LYS A 98 13.79 -6.96 -2.74
CA LYS A 98 14.59 -7.99 -2.06
C LYS A 98 15.36 -7.45 -0.85
N ASN A 99 15.45 -6.12 -0.68
CA ASN A 99 16.14 -5.49 0.43
C ASN A 99 15.17 -5.06 1.55
N PHE A 100 13.85 -5.08 1.32
CA PHE A 100 12.86 -4.65 2.31
C PHE A 100 12.99 -5.38 3.66
N ARG A 101 13.41 -6.65 3.65
CA ARG A 101 13.65 -7.44 4.89
C ARG A 101 15.11 -7.60 5.28
N LYS A 102 16.05 -7.04 4.52
CA LYS A 102 17.46 -7.06 4.89
C LYS A 102 17.70 -5.90 5.84
N LYS A 103 17.69 -6.21 7.14
CA LYS A 103 18.21 -5.29 8.16
C LYS A 103 19.61 -4.83 7.73
N LYS A 104 19.82 -3.51 7.71
CA LYS A 104 21.18 -2.94 7.75
C LYS A 104 21.89 -3.44 9.01
#